data_AF-A0A976LMN2-F1
#
_entry.id   AF-A0A976LMN2-F1
#
_cell.length_a   1.000
_cell.length_b   1.000
_cell.length_c   1.000
_cell.angle_alpha   90.00
_cell.angle_beta   90.00
_cell.angle_gamma   90.00
#
_symmetry.space_group_name_H-M   'P 1'
#
loop_
_entity.id
_entity.type
_entity.pdbx_description
1 polymer ?
#
loop_
_entity_poly.entity_id
_entity_poly.type
_entity_poly.pdbx_seq_one_letter_code
_entity_poly.pdbx_strand_id
1 'polypeptide(L)'
;FTAYHDALPILGVDGSLAHNVPPDSPARGKVHAKTGTIVTGDLLNLRPLLLVKGLAGYMTAASGRKLAFAVYVNNVPLKELNDIVQVGNDLGTLAETIYIAE
;
A
#
# COMPACT_ATOMS: atom_id res chain seq x y z
N PHE A 1 16.27 -2.35 -15.56
CA PHE A 1 15.71 -1.89 -14.27
C PHE A 1 14.65 -0.81 -14.48
N THR A 2 14.94 0.27 -15.20
CA THR A 2 14.01 1.39 -15.48
C THR A 2 12.61 0.96 -15.90
N ALA A 3 12.46 0.16 -16.96
CA ALA A 3 11.14 -0.29 -17.41
C ALA A 3 10.32 -1.06 -16.35
N TYR A 4 10.98 -1.80 -15.46
CA TYR A 4 10.30 -2.49 -14.35
C TYR A 4 9.88 -1.50 -13.26
N HIS A 5 10.76 -0.57 -12.88
CA HIS A 5 10.49 0.44 -11.86
C HIS A 5 9.36 1.38 -12.29
N ASP A 6 9.36 1.81 -13.55
CA ASP A 6 8.38 2.74 -14.10
C ASP A 6 7.02 2.09 -14.35
N ALA A 7 6.96 0.75 -14.36
CA ALA A 7 5.71 0.00 -14.40
C ALA A 7 5.03 -0.14 -13.02
N LEU A 8 5.70 0.24 -11.93
CA LEU A 8 5.10 0.22 -10.59
C LEU A 8 4.15 1.41 -10.42
N PRO A 9 2.97 1.20 -9.80
CA PRO A 9 2.09 2.29 -9.41
C PRO A 9 2.79 3.32 -8.52
N ILE A 10 2.44 4.58 -8.72
CA ILE A 10 2.98 5.73 -8.00
C ILE A 10 1.98 6.17 -6.92
N LEU A 11 2.43 6.21 -5.67
CA LEU A 11 1.58 6.51 -4.51
C LEU A 11 0.87 7.86 -4.64
N GLY A 12 -0.47 7.83 -4.56
CA GLY A 12 -1.35 9.00 -4.67
C GLY A 12 -1.44 9.60 -6.08
N VAL A 13 -0.85 8.96 -7.09
CA VAL A 13 -0.83 9.47 -8.48
C VAL A 13 -1.61 8.55 -9.42
N ASP A 14 -1.29 7.26 -9.46
CA ASP A 14 -1.86 6.35 -10.46
C ASP A 14 -2.03 4.90 -9.98
N GLY A 15 -2.55 4.09 -10.91
CA GLY A 15 -2.73 2.66 -10.74
C GLY A 15 -3.51 2.32 -9.48
N SER A 16 -3.11 1.23 -8.83
CA SER A 16 -3.78 0.76 -7.61
C SER A 16 -3.48 1.60 -6.37
N LEU A 17 -2.69 2.68 -6.48
CA LEU A 17 -2.29 3.54 -5.35
C LEU A 17 -2.82 4.97 -5.47
N ALA A 18 -3.58 5.29 -6.52
CA ALA A 18 -4.01 6.65 -6.84
C ALA A 18 -4.73 7.38 -5.70
N HIS A 19 -5.37 6.64 -4.79
CA HIS A 19 -6.20 7.20 -3.71
C HIS A 19 -5.78 6.73 -2.32
N ASN A 20 -4.59 6.14 -2.15
CA ASN A 20 -4.17 5.59 -0.86
C ASN A 20 -3.44 6.59 0.06
N VAL A 21 -3.34 7.85 -0.34
CA VAL A 21 -2.91 8.96 0.52
C VAL A 21 -3.68 10.24 0.18
N PRO A 22 -3.82 11.19 1.13
CA PRO A 22 -4.38 12.51 0.86
C PRO A 22 -3.59 13.28 -0.22
N PRO A 23 -4.22 14.26 -0.91
CA PRO A 23 -3.54 15.07 -1.93
C PRO A 23 -2.31 15.85 -1.43
N ASP A 24 -2.29 16.20 -0.14
CA ASP A 24 -1.23 16.95 0.56
C ASP A 24 -0.18 16.07 1.24
N SER A 25 -0.27 14.74 1.07
CA SER A 25 0.74 13.79 1.57
C SER A 25 2.15 14.13 1.06
N PRO A 26 3.16 14.25 1.95
CA PRO A 26 4.54 14.50 1.54
C PRO A 26 5.16 13.34 0.75
N ALA A 27 4.59 12.13 0.85
CA ALA A 27 5.04 10.95 0.11
C ALA A 27 4.33 10.77 -1.24
N ARG A 28 3.33 11.60 -1.57
CA ARG A 28 2.64 11.57 -2.86
C ARG A 28 3.63 11.76 -4.00
N GLY A 29 3.64 10.82 -4.95
CA GLY A 29 4.56 10.85 -6.08
C GLY A 29 6.01 10.44 -5.76
N LYS A 30 6.29 9.97 -4.54
CA LYS A 30 7.66 9.62 -4.08
C LYS A 30 7.89 8.12 -3.91
N VAL A 31 6.82 7.33 -3.96
CA VAL A 31 6.84 5.89 -3.72
C VAL A 31 6.33 5.16 -4.96
N HIS A 32 7.17 4.27 -5.50
CA HIS A 32 6.83 3.36 -6.60
C HIS A 32 6.68 1.96 -6.03
N ALA A 33 5.45 1.45 -5.93
CA ALA A 33 5.21 0.19 -5.24
C ALA A 33 4.03 -0.60 -5.80
N LYS A 34 4.14 -1.92 -5.74
CA LYS A 34 3.08 -2.82 -6.17
C LYS A 34 2.22 -3.23 -4.98
N THR A 35 0.91 -3.19 -5.20
CA THR A 35 -0.10 -3.75 -4.29
C THR A 35 -0.29 -5.26 -4.51
N GLY A 36 -0.55 -5.98 -3.42
CA GLY A 36 -1.13 -7.32 -3.42
C GLY A 36 -2.40 -7.35 -2.57
N THR A 37 -3.43 -8.07 -3.01
CA THR A 37 -4.69 -8.23 -2.29
C THR A 37 -5.23 -9.63 -2.53
N ILE A 38 -5.50 -10.39 -1.46
CA ILE A 38 -6.26 -11.65 -1.53
C ILE A 38 -7.35 -11.60 -0.47
N VAL A 39 -8.58 -11.86 -0.91
CA VAL A 39 -9.76 -11.94 -0.05
C VAL A 39 -10.34 -13.34 -0.18
N THR A 40 -10.74 -13.91 0.95
CA THR A 40 -11.44 -15.20 1.02
C THR A 40 -12.68 -15.08 1.90
N GLY A 41 -13.51 -16.13 1.94
CA GLY A 41 -14.61 -16.24 2.89
C GLY A 41 -14.15 -16.86 4.20
N ASP A 42 -14.52 -16.24 5.33
CA ASP A 42 -14.52 -16.84 6.65
C ASP A 42 -15.90 -17.48 6.87
N LEU A 43 -16.03 -18.75 6.49
CA LEU A 43 -17.31 -19.48 6.52
C LEU A 43 -17.82 -19.74 7.95
N LEU A 44 -16.94 -19.72 8.95
CA LEU A 44 -17.32 -19.90 10.35
C LEU A 44 -18.08 -18.69 10.88
N ASN A 45 -17.65 -17.48 10.49
CA ASN A 45 -18.24 -16.23 10.94
C ASN A 45 -19.12 -15.54 9.88
N LEU A 46 -19.34 -16.20 8.73
CA LEU A 46 -20.14 -15.70 7.60
C LEU A 46 -19.74 -14.29 7.17
N ARG A 47 -18.43 -14.02 7.08
CA ARG A 47 -17.87 -12.70 6.70
C ARG A 47 -16.68 -12.84 5.76
N PRO A 48 -16.27 -11.77 5.04
CA PRO A 48 -15.02 -11.79 4.28
C PRO A 48 -13.79 -11.74 5.20
N LEU A 49 -12.70 -12.35 4.77
CA LEU A 49 -11.38 -12.28 5.38
C LEU A 49 -10.39 -11.74 4.35
N LEU A 50 -9.74 -10.63 4.67
CA LEU A 50 -8.60 -10.15 3.92
C LEU A 50 -7.39 -10.99 4.33
N LEU A 51 -7.12 -12.03 3.54
CA LEU A 51 -6.04 -12.97 3.82
C LEU A 51 -4.69 -12.27 3.74
N VAL A 52 -4.50 -11.43 2.71
CA VAL A 52 -3.34 -10.54 2.60
C VAL A 52 -3.69 -9.22 1.95
N LYS A 53 -3.10 -8.15 2.48
CA LYS A 53 -2.87 -6.88 1.80
C LYS A 53 -1.38 -6.57 1.88
N GLY A 54 -0.74 -6.41 0.73
CA GLY A 54 0.68 -6.11 0.64
C GLY A 54 0.96 -4.82 -0.11
N LEU A 55 2.05 -4.17 0.24
CA LEU A 55 2.66 -3.07 -0.49
C LEU A 55 4.17 -3.25 -0.47
N ALA A 56 4.79 -3.41 -1.64
CA ALA A 56 6.23 -3.57 -1.75
C ALA A 56 6.79 -2.80 -2.95
N GLY A 57 7.94 -2.18 -2.77
CA GLY A 57 8.54 -1.36 -3.81
C GLY A 57 9.72 -0.54 -3.33
N TYR A 58 9.85 0.65 -3.92
CA TYR A 58 11.00 1.52 -3.75
C TYR A 58 10.56 2.94 -3.43
N MET A 59 11.42 3.65 -2.69
CA MET A 59 11.31 5.08 -2.47
C MET A 59 12.69 5.70 -2.30
N THR A 60 12.79 6.99 -2.58
CA THR A 60 13.86 7.82 -2.03
C THR A 60 13.24 8.57 -0.86
N ALA A 61 13.70 8.27 0.36
CA ALA A 61 13.18 8.87 1.58
C ALA A 61 13.53 10.36 1.66
N ALA A 62 12.92 11.09 2.59
CA ALA A 62 13.08 12.54 2.74
C ALA A 62 14.55 12.93 3.00
N SER A 63 15.34 12.07 3.65
CA SER A 63 16.78 12.25 3.83
C SER A 63 17.61 12.12 2.55
N GLY A 64 17.03 11.60 1.45
CA GLY A 64 17.72 11.20 0.24
C GLY A 64 18.17 9.72 0.23
N ARG A 65 17.94 8.98 1.32
CA ARG A 65 18.26 7.54 1.39
C ARG A 65 17.38 6.75 0.42
N LYS A 66 17.99 5.90 -0.40
CA LYS A 66 17.26 4.97 -1.28
C LYS A 66 16.87 3.72 -0.50
N LEU A 67 15.59 3.37 -0.55
CA LEU A 67 15.02 2.23 0.16
C LEU A 67 14.32 1.28 -0.80
N ALA A 68 14.48 -0.02 -0.55
CA ALA A 68 13.52 -1.03 -0.93
C ALA A 68 12.73 -1.40 0.33
N PHE A 69 11.41 -1.51 0.23
CA PHE A 69 10.55 -1.79 1.37
C PHE A 69 9.45 -2.79 1.00
N ALA A 70 8.93 -3.48 2.02
CA ALA A 70 7.78 -4.36 1.89
C ALA A 70 7.01 -4.38 3.20
N VAL A 71 5.69 -4.17 3.13
CA VAL A 71 4.76 -4.19 4.25
C VAL A 71 3.61 -5.14 3.92
N TYR A 72 3.29 -6.03 4.85
CA TYR A 72 2.24 -7.03 4.68
C TYR A 72 1.34 -7.04 5.90
N VAL A 73 0.03 -6.94 5.66
CA VAL A 73 -1.03 -7.09 6.65
C VAL A 73 -1.81 -8.34 6.27
N ASN A 74 -1.98 -9.27 7.22
CA ASN A 74 -2.59 -10.57 6.98
C ASN A 74 -3.77 -10.82 7.92
N ASN A 75 -4.68 -11.68 7.48
CA ASN A 75 -5.77 -12.21 8.30
C ASN A 75 -6.66 -11.14 8.96
N VAL A 76 -7.02 -10.09 8.23
CA VAL A 76 -7.91 -9.03 8.75
C VAL A 76 -9.36 -9.44 8.51
N PRO A 77 -10.15 -9.68 9.57
CA PRO A 77 -11.57 -9.93 9.39
C PRO A 77 -12.25 -8.65 8.94
N LEU A 78 -13.03 -8.73 7.87
CA LEU A 78 -13.75 -7.60 7.32
C LEU A 78 -15.22 -7.65 7.75
N LYS A 79 -15.85 -6.48 7.87
CA LYS A 79 -17.30 -6.37 7.98
C LYS A 79 -17.92 -6.38 6.57
N GLU A 80 -17.30 -5.66 5.65
CA GLU A 80 -17.70 -5.57 4.24
C GLU A 80 -16.48 -5.38 3.32
N LEU A 81 -16.66 -5.56 2.01
CA LEU A 81 -15.54 -5.49 1.06
C LEU A 81 -14.92 -4.09 0.96
N ASN A 82 -15.67 -3.03 1.28
CA ASN A 82 -15.14 -1.67 1.28
C ASN A 82 -14.06 -1.45 2.36
N ASP A 83 -14.03 -2.26 3.42
CA ASP A 83 -13.00 -2.20 4.46
C ASP A 83 -11.58 -2.44 3.90
N ILE A 84 -11.45 -3.11 2.74
CA ILE A 84 -10.17 -3.33 2.04
C ILE A 84 -9.51 -2.00 1.67
N VAL A 85 -10.32 -0.99 1.34
CA VAL A 85 -9.83 0.35 0.99
C VAL A 85 -9.13 0.99 2.18
N GLN A 86 -9.69 0.85 3.38
CA GLN A 86 -9.08 1.39 4.60
C GLN A 86 -7.72 0.74 4.88
N VAL A 87 -7.61 -0.58 4.79
CA VAL A 87 -6.31 -1.27 4.94
C VAL A 87 -5.31 -0.82 3.86
N GLY A 88 -5.79 -0.52 2.64
CA GLY A 88 -4.97 0.08 1.58
C GLY A 88 -4.46 1.48 1.94
N ASN A 89 -5.31 2.31 2.55
CA ASN A 89 -4.95 3.65 3.01
C ASN A 89 -3.95 3.57 4.16
N ASP A 90 -4.14 2.65 5.11
CA ASP A 90 -3.20 2.42 6.22
C ASP A 90 -1.80 2.07 5.70
N LEU A 91 -1.71 1.22 4.67
CA LEU A 91 -0.45 0.92 3.99
C LEU A 91 0.16 2.16 3.31
N GLY A 92 -0.66 3.04 2.75
CA GLY A 92 -0.22 4.34 2.22
C GLY A 92 0.36 5.25 3.31
N THR A 93 -0.31 5.35 4.46
CA THR A 93 0.18 6.08 5.64
C THR A 93 1.47 5.48 6.19
N LEU A 94 1.62 4.16 6.20
CA LEU A 94 2.89 3.51 6.59
C LEU A 94 4.01 3.85 5.60
N ALA A 95 3.75 3.82 4.29
CA ALA A 95 4.73 4.22 3.29
C ALA A 95 5.13 5.70 3.43
N GLU A 96 4.17 6.57 3.75
CA GLU A 96 4.45 7.98 4.08
C GLU A 96 5.31 8.11 5.34
N THR A 97 4.99 7.37 6.39
CA THR A 97 5.76 7.38 7.63
C THR A 97 7.20 6.94 7.40
N ILE A 98 7.42 5.88 6.63
CA ILE A 98 8.76 5.42 6.24
C ILE A 98 9.49 6.50 5.43
N TYR A 99 8.81 7.14 4.47
CA TYR A 99 9.38 8.21 3.67
C TYR A 99 9.87 9.39 4.53
N ILE A 100 9.10 9.79 5.55
CA ILE A 100 9.46 10.91 6.42
C ILE A 100 10.57 10.54 7.41
N ALA A 101 10.53 9.32 7.96
CA ALA A 101 11.39 8.90 9.06
C ALA A 101 12.82 8.53 8.64
N GLU A 102 13.02 8.13 7.39
CA GLU A 102 14.29 7.61 6.86
C GLU A 102 15.08 8.60 6.00
#